data_AF-A0A1F4F9A1-F1
#
_entry.id   AF-A0A1F4F9A1-F1
#
_cell.length_a   1.000
_cell.length_b   1.000
_cell.length_c   1.000
_cell.angle_alpha   90.00
_cell.angle_beta   90.00
_cell.angle_gamma   90.00
#
_symmetry.space_group_name_H-M   'P 1'
#
loop_
_entity.id
_entity.type
_entity.pdbx_description
1 polymer ?
#
loop_
_entity_poly.entity_id
_entity_poly.type
_entity_poly.pdbx_seq_one_letter_code
_entity_poly.pdbx_strand_id
1 'polypeptide(L)'
;MVGGLLSAAFVLQKQYLDELRLFHELFKDFNSRYATLNDALLKVTKAERVEEEKELQAIVDYFNLCAEEYWWYRAGYIPQEVWRSWCRGMLQYIENQPIREHWDGEVTQGSYYGLTLERVRAGSKP
;
A
#
# COMPACT_ATOMS: atom_id res chain seq x y z
N MET A 1 -45.50 -3.47 -1.15
CA MET A 1 -44.26 -3.57 -0.34
C MET A 1 -43.20 -4.49 -0.94
N VAL A 2 -43.56 -5.56 -1.66
CA VAL A 2 -42.57 -6.49 -2.26
C VAL A 2 -41.66 -5.83 -3.31
N GLY A 3 -42.19 -4.95 -4.18
CA GLY A 3 -41.39 -4.26 -5.20
C GLY A 3 -40.30 -3.35 -4.63
N GLY A 4 -40.58 -2.62 -3.55
CA GLY A 4 -39.59 -1.73 -2.91
C GLY A 4 -38.44 -2.50 -2.25
N LEU A 5 -38.73 -3.67 -1.66
CA LEU A 5 -37.70 -4.54 -1.07
C LEU A 5 -36.78 -5.14 -2.14
N LEU A 6 -37.32 -5.53 -3.29
CA LEU A 6 -36.54 -6.05 -4.42
C LEU A 6 -35.63 -4.98 -5.02
N SER A 7 -36.12 -3.74 -5.19
CA SER A 7 -35.30 -2.63 -5.68
C SER A 7 -34.16 -2.28 -4.72
N ALA A 8 -34.42 -2.25 -3.41
CA ALA A 8 -33.39 -1.99 -2.41
C ALA A 8 -32.30 -3.08 -2.43
N ALA A 9 -32.69 -4.36 -2.49
CA ALA A 9 -31.74 -5.47 -2.59
C ALA A 9 -30.86 -5.39 -3.84
N PHE A 10 -31.46 -5.05 -4.99
CA PHE A 10 -30.73 -4.87 -6.24
C PHE A 10 -29.71 -3.72 -6.17
N VAL A 11 -30.07 -2.59 -5.55
CA VAL A 11 -29.15 -1.45 -5.35
C VAL A 11 -27.98 -1.83 -4.47
N LEU A 12 -28.22 -2.51 -3.34
CA LEU A 12 -27.16 -2.99 -2.45
C LEU A 12 -26.22 -3.97 -3.15
N GLN A 13 -26.78 -4.92 -3.93
CA GLN A 13 -25.98 -5.86 -4.70
C GLN A 13 -25.13 -5.14 -5.75
N LYS A 14 -25.68 -4.13 -6.41
CA LYS A 14 -24.93 -3.33 -7.39
C LYS A 14 -23.81 -2.53 -6.74
N GLN A 15 -24.07 -1.88 -5.61
CA GLN A 15 -23.05 -1.16 -4.84
C GLN A 15 -21.88 -2.08 -4.46
N TYR A 16 -22.20 -3.27 -3.94
CA TYR A 16 -21.19 -4.27 -3.59
C TYR A 16 -20.36 -4.73 -4.81
N LEU A 17 -20.99 -4.92 -5.97
CA LEU A 17 -20.27 -5.27 -7.20
C LEU A 17 -19.34 -4.14 -7.66
N ASP A 18 -19.76 -2.89 -7.52
CA ASP A 18 -18.95 -1.73 -7.90
C ASP A 18 -17.78 -1.53 -6.93
N GLU A 19 -17.96 -1.76 -5.62
CA GLU A 19 -16.88 -1.80 -4.63
C GLU A 19 -15.88 -2.92 -4.93
N LEU A 20 -16.35 -4.12 -5.29
CA LEU A 20 -15.47 -5.25 -5.65
C LEU A 20 -14.65 -4.97 -6.91
N ARG A 21 -15.25 -4.29 -7.91
CA ARG A 21 -14.54 -3.86 -9.11
C ARG A 21 -13.46 -2.84 -8.78
N LEU A 22 -13.81 -1.82 -7.99
CA LEU A 22 -12.84 -0.81 -7.55
C LEU A 22 -11.68 -1.46 -6.80
N PHE A 23 -11.97 -2.36 -5.84
CA PHE A 23 -10.92 -3.12 -5.16
C PHE A 23 -10.03 -3.89 -6.14
N HIS A 24 -10.62 -4.62 -7.10
CA HIS A 24 -9.86 -5.38 -8.08
C HIS A 24 -8.97 -4.49 -8.97
N GLU A 25 -9.45 -3.31 -9.35
CA GLU A 25 -8.68 -2.32 -10.11
C GLU A 25 -7.51 -1.77 -9.30
N LEU A 26 -7.75 -1.33 -8.07
CA LEU A 26 -6.71 -0.87 -7.13
C LEU A 26 -5.67 -1.94 -6.88
N PHE A 27 -6.12 -3.16 -6.57
CA PHE A 27 -5.25 -4.30 -6.33
C PHE A 27 -4.36 -4.60 -7.54
N LYS A 28 -4.92 -4.55 -8.75
CA LYS A 28 -4.16 -4.77 -9.98
C LYS A 28 -3.16 -3.64 -10.26
N ASP A 29 -3.54 -2.39 -10.02
CA ASP A 29 -2.67 -1.22 -10.21
C ASP A 29 -1.48 -1.24 -9.26
N PHE A 30 -1.71 -1.45 -7.95
CA PHE A 30 -0.63 -1.49 -6.97
C PHE A 30 0.33 -2.63 -7.24
N ASN A 31 -0.17 -3.83 -7.59
CA ASN A 31 0.70 -4.95 -7.94
C ASN A 31 1.51 -4.70 -9.21
N SER A 32 0.94 -4.06 -10.24
CA SER A 32 1.68 -3.77 -11.46
C SER A 32 2.81 -2.76 -11.19
N ARG A 33 2.53 -1.70 -10.42
CA ARG A 33 3.52 -0.70 -10.01
C ARG A 33 4.61 -1.31 -9.15
N TYR A 34 4.24 -2.11 -8.14
CA TYR A 34 5.21 -2.84 -7.33
C TYR A 34 6.09 -3.77 -8.18
N ALA A 35 5.53 -4.47 -9.17
CA ALA A 35 6.30 -5.34 -10.06
C ALA A 35 7.33 -4.59 -10.92
N THR A 36 7.18 -3.28 -11.11
CA THR A 36 8.20 -2.47 -11.79
C THR A 36 9.31 -2.00 -10.85
N LEU A 37 9.04 -1.95 -9.54
CA LEU A 37 9.95 -1.44 -8.51
C LEU A 37 10.74 -2.55 -7.80
N ASN A 38 10.16 -3.75 -7.67
CA ASN A 38 10.67 -4.83 -6.83
C ASN A 38 12.14 -5.20 -7.12
N ASP A 39 12.56 -5.27 -8.38
CA ASP A 39 13.92 -5.62 -8.77
C ASP A 39 14.94 -4.56 -8.32
N ALA A 40 14.58 -3.28 -8.38
CA ALA A 40 15.42 -2.19 -7.90
C ALA A 40 15.51 -2.21 -6.36
N LEU A 41 14.38 -2.39 -5.67
CA LEU A 41 14.34 -2.52 -4.22
C LEU A 41 15.15 -3.73 -3.72
N LEU A 42 15.11 -4.85 -4.45
CA LEU A 42 15.90 -6.05 -4.13
C LEU A 42 17.40 -5.84 -4.33
N LYS A 43 17.82 -4.92 -5.21
CA LYS A 43 19.24 -4.53 -5.34
C LYS A 43 19.66 -3.69 -4.14
N VAL A 44 18.86 -2.69 -3.79
CA VAL A 44 19.11 -1.83 -2.62
C VAL A 44 19.22 -2.62 -1.33
N THR A 45 18.31 -3.58 -1.11
CA THR A 45 18.34 -4.40 0.13
C THR A 45 19.59 -5.26 0.28
N LYS A 46 20.30 -5.54 -0.82
CA LYS A 46 21.58 -6.29 -0.83
C LYS A 46 22.80 -5.37 -0.80
N ALA A 47 22.63 -4.08 -1.03
CA ALA A 47 23.70 -3.10 -0.97
C ALA A 47 23.90 -2.60 0.46
N GLU A 48 25.11 -2.14 0.79
CA GLU A 48 25.39 -1.51 2.09
C GLU A 48 24.87 -0.07 2.17
N ARG A 49 24.69 0.59 1.02
CA ARG A 49 24.20 1.97 0.89
C ARG A 49 23.56 2.19 -0.47
N VAL A 50 22.74 3.23 -0.58
CA VAL A 50 22.21 3.73 -1.85
C VAL A 50 23.31 4.52 -2.56
N GLU A 51 23.69 4.12 -3.77
CA GLU A 51 24.79 4.77 -4.50
C GLU A 51 24.30 5.49 -5.77
N GLU A 52 23.21 5.01 -6.36
CA GLU A 52 22.69 5.55 -7.60
C GLU A 52 21.39 6.34 -7.41
N GLU A 53 21.23 7.45 -8.12
CA GLU A 53 20.01 8.26 -8.11
C GLU A 53 18.75 7.42 -8.45
N LYS A 54 18.90 6.44 -9.36
CA LYS A 54 17.81 5.54 -9.74
C LYS A 54 17.33 4.66 -8.58
N GLU A 55 18.22 4.31 -7.65
CA GLU A 55 17.91 3.49 -6.48
C GLU A 55 17.14 4.32 -5.46
N LEU A 56 17.58 5.56 -5.25
CA LEU A 56 16.87 6.52 -4.43
C LEU A 56 15.45 6.78 -4.98
N GLN A 57 15.32 7.00 -6.28
CA GLN A 57 14.02 7.20 -6.91
C GLN A 57 13.11 5.99 -6.72
N ALA A 58 13.63 4.76 -6.86
CA ALA A 58 12.84 3.55 -6.62
C ALA A 58 12.34 3.42 -5.17
N ILE A 59 13.15 3.84 -4.19
CA ILE A 59 12.75 3.89 -2.77
C ILE A 59 11.63 4.91 -2.56
N VAL A 60 11.79 6.12 -3.13
CA VAL A 60 10.77 7.18 -3.03
C VAL A 60 9.45 6.74 -3.68
N ASP A 61 9.51 6.16 -4.88
CA ASP A 61 8.34 5.64 -5.59
C ASP A 61 7.66 4.52 -4.81
N TYR A 62 8.44 3.66 -4.16
CA TYR A 62 7.91 2.63 -3.28
C TYR A 62 7.19 3.21 -2.06
N PHE A 63 7.76 4.22 -1.41
CA PHE A 63 7.10 4.85 -0.26
C PHE A 63 5.81 5.57 -0.66
N ASN A 64 5.81 6.23 -1.82
CA ASN A 64 4.60 6.83 -2.39
C ASN A 64 3.52 5.78 -2.66
N LEU A 65 3.90 4.61 -3.20
CA LEU A 65 2.99 3.50 -3.40
C LEU A 65 2.41 3.00 -2.07
N CYS A 66 3.25 2.76 -1.05
CA CYS A 66 2.79 2.33 0.28
C CYS A 66 1.82 3.35 0.92
N ALA A 67 2.11 4.64 0.73
CA ALA A 67 1.25 5.72 1.21
C ALA A 67 -0.12 5.74 0.53
N GLU A 68 -0.15 5.51 -0.78
CA GLU A 68 -1.39 5.43 -1.55
C GLU A 68 -2.22 4.21 -1.14
N GLU A 69 -1.59 3.04 -0.99
CA GLU A 69 -2.23 1.83 -0.45
C GLU A 69 -2.86 2.09 0.93
N TYR A 70 -2.13 2.79 1.80
CA TYR A 70 -2.63 3.18 3.11
C TYR A 70 -3.83 4.11 3.03
N TRP A 71 -3.84 5.06 2.10
CA TRP A 71 -4.96 5.98 1.90
C TRP A 71 -6.23 5.22 1.48
N TRP A 72 -6.12 4.29 0.53
CA TRP A 72 -7.25 3.47 0.08
C TRP A 72 -7.72 2.48 1.16
N TYR A 73 -6.81 1.95 1.97
CA TYR A 73 -7.17 1.16 3.14
C TYR A 73 -7.96 1.98 4.15
N ARG A 74 -7.49 3.20 4.47
CA ARG A 74 -8.18 4.14 5.35
C ARG A 74 -9.56 4.54 4.84
N ALA A 75 -9.74 4.57 3.52
CA ALA A 75 -11.02 4.83 2.87
C ALA A 75 -11.98 3.62 2.87
N GLY A 76 -11.52 2.43 3.29
CA GLY A 76 -12.35 1.22 3.46
C GLY A 76 -12.42 0.32 2.22
N TYR A 77 -11.63 0.60 1.18
CA TYR A 77 -11.68 -0.17 -0.07
C TYR A 77 -10.71 -1.35 -0.13
N ILE A 78 -9.77 -1.43 0.83
CA ILE A 78 -8.82 -2.54 0.93
C ILE A 78 -9.21 -3.43 2.11
N PRO A 79 -9.49 -4.74 1.87
CA PRO A 79 -9.78 -5.68 2.94
C PRO A 79 -8.64 -5.77 3.97
N GLN A 80 -8.99 -6.03 5.23
CA GLN A 80 -8.04 -6.03 6.34
C GLN A 80 -6.94 -7.10 6.15
N GLU A 81 -7.28 -8.26 5.61
CA GLU A 81 -6.36 -9.35 5.33
C GLU A 81 -5.34 -8.99 4.24
N VAL A 82 -5.76 -8.21 3.24
CA VAL A 82 -4.89 -7.72 2.17
C VAL A 82 -3.94 -6.67 2.74
N TRP A 83 -4.47 -5.68 3.46
CA TRP A 83 -3.66 -4.66 4.11
C TRP A 83 -2.61 -5.24 5.06
N ARG A 84 -2.99 -6.27 5.83
CA ARG A 84 -2.07 -7.01 6.71
C ARG A 84 -0.93 -7.65 5.94
N SER A 85 -1.23 -8.26 4.79
CA SER A 85 -0.22 -8.87 3.92
C SER A 85 0.76 -7.81 3.39
N TRP A 86 0.22 -6.68 2.92
CA TRP A 86 1.03 -5.57 2.42
C TRP A 86 1.91 -4.96 3.50
N CYS A 87 1.39 -4.74 4.71
CA CYS A 87 2.19 -4.27 5.85
C CYS A 87 3.37 -5.19 6.15
N ARG A 88 3.20 -6.51 6.04
CA ARG A 88 4.30 -7.46 6.22
C ARG A 88 5.35 -7.34 5.11
N GLY A 89 4.91 -7.14 3.86
CA GLY A 89 5.81 -6.82 2.75
C GLY A 89 6.58 -5.52 2.97
N MET A 90 5.91 -4.46 3.41
CA MET A 90 6.52 -3.18 3.74
C MET A 90 7.63 -3.31 4.79
N LEU A 91 7.39 -4.09 5.85
CA LEU A 91 8.39 -4.30 6.91
C LEU A 91 9.66 -4.97 6.38
N GLN A 92 9.56 -5.87 5.39
CA GLN A 92 10.74 -6.52 4.80
C GLN A 92 11.70 -5.51 4.15
N TYR A 93 11.18 -4.40 3.61
CA TYR A 93 11.97 -3.35 3.00
C TYR A 93 12.34 -2.25 4.00
N ILE A 94 11.37 -1.72 4.74
CA ILE A 94 11.58 -0.58 5.65
C ILE A 94 12.53 -0.94 6.80
N GLU A 95 12.62 -2.21 7.21
CA GLU A 95 13.56 -2.61 8.26
C GLU A 95 14.99 -2.84 7.74
N ASN A 96 15.22 -2.79 6.43
CA ASN A 96 16.56 -2.79 5.84
C ASN A 96 17.22 -1.41 6.01
N GLN A 97 18.47 -1.36 6.50
CA GLN A 97 19.10 -0.11 6.95
C GLN A 97 19.14 1.01 5.87
N PRO A 98 19.67 0.79 4.64
CA PRO A 98 19.63 1.79 3.58
C PRO A 98 18.26 2.39 3.32
N ILE A 99 17.21 1.56 3.30
CA ILE A 99 15.83 2.00 3.06
C ILE A 99 15.27 2.73 4.28
N ARG A 100 15.61 2.26 5.49
CA ARG A 100 15.12 2.82 6.75
C ARG A 100 15.54 4.27 6.94
N GLU A 101 16.78 4.60 6.60
CA GLU A 101 17.33 5.96 6.72
C GLU A 101 16.53 6.95 5.86
N HIS A 102 16.14 6.56 4.65
CA HIS A 102 15.27 7.37 3.78
C HIS A 102 13.85 7.48 4.31
N TRP A 103 13.29 6.38 4.85
CA TRP A 103 11.94 6.39 5.43
C TRP A 103 11.81 7.39 6.58
N ASP A 104 12.75 7.36 7.52
CA ASP A 104 12.72 8.21 8.71
C ASP A 104 12.88 9.71 8.35
N GLY A 105 13.65 10.03 7.30
CA GLY A 105 13.82 11.39 6.79
C GLY A 105 12.54 12.00 6.20
N GLU A 106 11.81 11.21 5.40
CA GLU A 106 10.60 11.66 4.69
C GLU A 106 9.37 11.75 5.59
N VAL A 107 9.20 10.81 6.53
CA VAL A 107 8.07 10.82 7.48
C VAL A 107 8.08 12.08 8.36
N THR A 108 9.27 12.61 8.66
CA THR A 108 9.44 13.82 9.47
C THR A 108 8.87 15.08 8.79
N GLN A 109 8.69 15.06 7.46
CA GLN A 109 8.15 16.19 6.69
C GLN A 109 6.60 16.20 6.61
N GLY A 110 5.93 15.22 7.24
CA GLY A 110 4.46 15.10 7.17
C GLY A 110 3.95 14.43 5.89
N SER A 111 4.84 13.75 5.15
CA SER A 111 4.53 13.00 3.93
C SER A 111 3.68 11.74 4.20
N TYR A 112 3.23 11.08 3.13
CA TYR A 112 2.61 9.75 3.13
C TYR A 112 1.22 9.61 3.79
N TYR A 113 0.41 10.66 3.78
CA TYR A 113 -0.96 10.64 4.35
C TYR A 113 -0.99 10.19 5.82
N GLY A 114 0.12 10.41 6.54
CA GLY A 114 0.35 9.96 7.91
C GLY A 114 0.65 8.47 8.04
N LEU A 115 1.02 7.74 6.99
CA LEU A 115 1.57 6.40 7.14
C LEU A 115 2.88 6.49 7.93
N THR A 116 2.93 5.82 9.08
CA THR A 116 4.11 5.75 9.94
C THR A 116 4.55 4.30 10.09
N LEU A 117 5.81 4.08 10.47
CA LEU A 117 6.29 2.74 10.77
C LEU A 117 5.46 2.06 11.88
N GLU A 118 4.99 2.83 12.86
CA GLU A 118 4.08 2.32 13.89
C GLU A 118 2.78 1.81 13.29
N ARG A 119 2.18 2.55 12.36
CA ARG A 119 0.95 2.13 11.66
C ARG A 119 1.16 0.90 10.79
N VAL A 120 2.30 0.80 10.09
CA VAL A 120 2.68 -0.41 9.33
C VAL A 120 2.82 -1.61 10.28
N ARG A 121 3.51 -1.44 11.42
CA ARG A 121 3.65 -2.49 12.44
C ARG A 121 2.34 -2.88 13.10
N ALA A 122 1.41 -1.94 13.27
CA ALA A 122 0.08 -2.24 13.78
C ALA A 122 -0.72 -3.05 12.75
N GLY A 123 -0.64 -2.69 11.47
CA GLY A 123 -1.34 -3.37 10.38
C GLY A 123 -0.84 -4.79 10.11
N SER A 124 0.41 -5.12 10.41
CA SER A 124 0.99 -6.45 10.18
C SER A 124 0.53 -7.53 11.18
N LYS A 125 -0.05 -7.11 12.32
CA LYS A 125 -0.50 -7.97 13.42
C LYS A 125 -1.76 -8.77 13.04
N PRO A 126 -1.90 -9.99 13.59
CA PRO A 126 -3.07 -10.85 13.36
C PRO A 126 -4.35 -10.30 13.98
#